data_AF-A0A935X4K7-F1
#
_entry.id   AF-A0A935X4K7-F1
#
_cell.length_a   1.000
_cell.length_b   1.000
_cell.length_c   1.000
_cell.angle_alpha   90.00
_cell.angle_beta   90.00
_cell.angle_gamma   90.00
#
_symmetry.space_group_name_H-M   'P 1'
#
loop_
_entity.id
_entity.type
_entity.pdbx_description
1 polymer ?
#
loop_
_entity_poly.entity_id
_entity_poly.type
_entity_poly.pdbx_seq_one_letter_code
_entity_poly.pdbx_strand_id
1 'polypeptide(L)'
;MSILFLRLIAECPDSSAIESVDLDARSRLQTWHPQIDAAPAPYWKLPEHVEFSYHLSPGSAEAHVAITALEPGGWDHRNPDPDASSVWNKAGDLSFLHWRVVWAELGFVERPGETSRGR
;
A
#
# COMPACT_ATOMS: atom_id res chain seq x y z
N MET A 1 -6.93 18.28 -3.76
CA MET A 1 -5.76 17.76 -2.99
C MET A 1 -5.75 16.25 -3.06
N SER A 2 -4.71 15.65 -3.65
CA SER A 2 -4.60 14.20 -3.85
C SER A 2 -4.26 13.47 -2.55
N ILE A 3 -4.70 12.21 -2.42
CA ILE A 3 -4.29 11.27 -1.38
C ILE A 3 -3.48 10.15 -2.04
N LEU A 4 -2.49 9.62 -1.34
CA LEU A 4 -1.85 8.37 -1.72
C LEU A 4 -2.61 7.21 -1.10
N PHE A 5 -2.98 6.22 -1.90
CA PHE A 5 -3.49 4.95 -1.40
C PHE A 5 -2.39 3.89 -1.48
N LEU A 6 -2.33 3.04 -0.48
CA LEU A 6 -1.47 1.85 -0.47
C LEU A 6 -2.34 0.63 -0.18
N ARG A 7 -2.24 -0.37 -1.06
CA ARG A 7 -2.90 -1.68 -0.89
C ARG A 7 -1.84 -2.76 -0.76
N LEU A 8 -2.02 -3.64 0.21
CA LEU A 8 -1.15 -4.78 0.46
C LEU A 8 -1.96 -6.06 0.46
N ILE A 9 -1.45 -7.11 -0.19
CA ILE A 9 -1.95 -8.48 -0.03
C ILE A 9 -0.90 -9.27 0.72
N ALA A 10 -1.30 -9.95 1.80
CA ALA A 10 -0.40 -10.73 2.64
C ALA A 10 -0.94 -12.11 3.00
N GLU A 11 -0.03 -13.05 3.24
CA GLU A 11 -0.31 -14.39 3.73
C GLU A 11 -0.49 -14.39 5.26
N CYS A 12 -1.75 -14.38 5.71
CA CYS A 12 -2.10 -14.28 7.13
C CYS A 12 -2.89 -15.53 7.58
N PRO A 13 -2.24 -16.51 8.24
CA PRO A 13 -2.91 -17.75 8.66
C PRO A 13 -3.90 -17.55 9.82
N ASP A 14 -3.78 -16.46 10.57
CA ASP A 14 -4.58 -16.17 11.76
C ASP A 14 -4.64 -14.65 12.05
N SER A 15 -5.40 -14.26 13.08
CA SER A 15 -5.56 -12.86 13.48
C SER A 15 -4.26 -12.23 13.99
N SER A 16 -3.36 -13.01 14.60
CA SER A 16 -2.08 -12.49 15.09
C SER A 16 -1.18 -12.08 13.92
N ALA A 17 -1.20 -12.84 12.82
CA ALA A 17 -0.52 -12.45 11.59
C ALA A 17 -1.08 -11.16 10.99
N ILE A 18 -2.40 -10.95 11.04
CA ILE A 18 -3.03 -9.71 10.58
C ILE A 18 -2.55 -8.51 11.40
N GLU A 19 -2.57 -8.63 12.73
CA GLU A 19 -2.10 -7.58 13.65
C GLU A 19 -0.61 -7.26 13.43
N SER A 20 0.22 -8.28 13.24
CA SER A 20 1.65 -8.13 12.96
C SER A 20 1.91 -7.37 11.65
N VAL A 21 1.18 -7.70 10.59
CA VAL A 21 1.32 -7.01 9.29
C VAL A 21 0.87 -5.56 9.41
N ASP A 22 -0.26 -5.28 10.07
CA ASP A 22 -0.74 -3.91 10.25
C ASP A 22 0.23 -3.06 11.08
N LEU A 23 0.73 -3.61 12.18
CA LEU A 23 1.66 -2.90 13.07
C LEU A 23 2.95 -2.52 12.33
N ASP A 24 3.55 -3.46 11.60
CA ASP A 24 4.79 -3.22 10.85
C ASP A 24 4.57 -2.23 9.71
N ALA A 25 3.46 -2.37 8.96
CA ALA A 25 3.12 -1.43 7.89
C ALA A 25 2.96 -0.01 8.44
N ARG A 26 2.18 0.16 9.53
CA ARG A 26 1.96 1.47 10.14
C ARG A 26 3.23 2.06 10.75
N SER A 27 4.09 1.24 11.35
CA SER A 27 5.37 1.68 11.91
C SER A 27 6.31 2.18 10.81
N ARG A 28 6.47 1.41 9.72
CA ARG A 28 7.35 1.81 8.59
C ARG A 28 6.82 3.00 7.81
N LEU A 29 5.50 3.15 7.73
CA LEU A 29 4.84 4.24 7.01
C LEU A 29 4.57 5.46 7.89
N GLN A 30 4.93 5.46 9.18
CA GLN A 30 4.55 6.49 10.16
C GLN A 30 4.79 7.94 9.69
N THR A 31 5.85 8.16 8.91
CA THR A 31 6.22 9.45 8.32
C THR A 31 5.12 10.04 7.42
N TRP A 32 4.31 9.18 6.79
CA TRP A 32 3.19 9.55 5.91
C TRP A 32 1.83 9.34 6.57
N HIS A 33 1.78 9.31 7.91
CA HIS A 33 0.55 9.30 8.70
C HIS A 33 -0.48 8.26 8.20
N PRO A 34 -0.16 6.96 8.22
CA PRO A 34 -1.01 5.94 7.61
C PRO A 34 -2.34 5.85 8.34
N GLN A 35 -3.42 6.05 7.59
CA GLN A 35 -4.79 5.86 8.04
C GLN A 35 -5.38 4.62 7.39
N ILE A 36 -5.98 3.74 8.18
CA ILE A 36 -6.68 2.57 7.65
C ILE A 36 -7.90 3.06 6.86
N ASP A 37 -7.97 2.70 5.59
CA ASP A 37 -9.11 3.00 4.72
C ASP A 37 -10.25 2.00 4.95
N ALA A 38 -9.92 0.71 5.03
CA ALA A 38 -10.85 -0.36 5.34
C ALA A 38 -10.20 -1.37 6.30
N ALA A 39 -11.02 -2.00 7.15
CA ALA A 39 -10.55 -3.07 8.01
C ALA A 39 -9.94 -4.21 7.17
N PRO A 40 -8.82 -4.83 7.62
CA PRO A 40 -8.23 -5.95 6.90
C PRO A 40 -9.25 -7.07 6.68
N ALA A 41 -9.34 -7.55 5.44
CA ALA A 41 -10.35 -8.51 5.03
C ALA A 41 -9.78 -9.55 4.04
N PRO A 42 -10.38 -10.75 3.93
CA PRO A 42 -9.95 -11.74 2.96
C PRO A 42 -9.92 -11.19 1.53
N TYR A 43 -8.84 -11.49 0.80
CA TYR A 43 -8.69 -11.06 -0.58
C TYR A 43 -9.64 -11.85 -1.49
N TRP A 44 -10.44 -11.14 -2.28
CA TRP A 44 -11.55 -11.75 -3.03
C TRP A 44 -11.13 -12.81 -4.06
N LYS A 45 -9.89 -12.73 -4.59
CA LYS A 45 -9.38 -13.74 -5.54
C LYS A 45 -8.76 -14.95 -4.84
N LEU A 46 -8.12 -14.72 -3.70
CA LEU A 46 -7.37 -15.73 -2.93
C LEU A 46 -7.79 -15.57 -1.46
N PRO A 47 -8.89 -16.23 -1.03
CA PRO A 47 -9.44 -16.07 0.31
C PRO A 47 -8.47 -16.41 1.46
N GLU A 48 -7.41 -17.15 1.16
CA GLU A 48 -6.31 -17.46 2.08
C GLU A 48 -5.34 -16.28 2.32
N HIS A 49 -5.47 -15.21 1.54
CA HIS A 49 -4.74 -13.96 1.73
C HIS A 49 -5.65 -12.88 2.33
N VAL A 50 -5.03 -11.87 2.92
CA VAL A 50 -5.71 -10.71 3.49
C VAL A 50 -5.27 -9.45 2.76
N GLU A 51 -6.24 -8.61 2.40
CA GLU A 51 -6.05 -7.27 1.85
C GLU A 51 -6.03 -6.23 2.98
N PHE A 52 -5.05 -5.33 2.92
CA PHE A 52 -4.90 -4.17 3.78
C PHE A 52 -4.92 -2.91 2.91
N SER A 53 -5.66 -1.88 3.33
CA SER A 53 -5.81 -0.64 2.59
C SER A 53 -5.52 0.57 3.47
N TYR A 54 -4.61 1.43 3.03
CA TYR A 54 -4.18 2.63 3.73
C TYR A 54 -4.32 3.87 2.87
N HIS A 55 -4.69 4.98 3.50
CA HIS A 55 -4.49 6.33 2.99
C HIS A 55 -3.28 6.97 3.66
N LEU A 56 -2.44 7.61 2.85
CA LEU A 56 -1.18 8.24 3.25
C LEU A 56 -1.24 9.74 2.95
N SER A 57 -0.64 10.53 3.84
CA SER A 57 -0.59 11.99 3.75
C SER A 57 0.81 12.51 4.08
N PRO A 58 1.38 13.45 3.29
CA PRO A 58 0.77 14.12 2.14
C PRO A 58 0.66 13.21 0.91
N GLY A 59 -0.40 13.37 0.12
CA GLY A 59 -0.55 12.69 -1.17
C GLY A 59 0.17 13.44 -2.30
N SER A 60 1.50 13.45 -2.28
CA SER A 60 2.34 14.16 -3.25
C SER A 60 3.25 13.22 -4.04
N ALA A 61 3.78 13.70 -5.17
CA ALA A 61 4.75 12.96 -5.99
C ALA A 61 6.02 12.62 -5.21
N GLU A 62 6.47 13.53 -4.34
CA GLU A 62 7.64 13.32 -3.49
C GLU A 62 7.40 12.21 -2.48
N ALA A 63 6.20 12.16 -1.88
CA ALA A 63 5.83 11.07 -0.98
C ALA A 63 5.77 9.73 -1.73
N HIS A 64 5.22 9.71 -2.94
CA HIS A 64 5.16 8.50 -3.78
C HIS A 64 6.56 7.95 -4.08
N VAL A 65 7.48 8.82 -4.53
CA VAL A 65 8.87 8.45 -4.80
C VAL A 65 9.56 7.95 -3.54
N ALA A 66 9.37 8.63 -2.41
CA ALA A 66 10.00 8.25 -1.15
C ALA A 66 9.50 6.90 -0.60
N ILE A 67 8.21 6.59 -0.75
CA ILE A 67 7.65 5.28 -0.34
C ILE A 67 8.12 4.18 -1.29
N THR A 68 8.15 4.44 -2.60
CA THR A 68 8.70 3.51 -3.60
C THR A 68 10.15 3.15 -3.28
N ALA A 69 10.95 4.12 -2.82
CA ALA A 69 12.34 3.92 -2.44
C ALA A 69 12.54 3.10 -1.14
N LEU A 70 11.47 2.79 -0.39
CA LEU A 70 11.57 1.84 0.74
C LEU A 70 11.72 0.39 0.26
N GLU A 71 11.48 0.11 -1.03
CA GLU A 71 11.60 -1.22 -1.61
C GLU A 71 13.07 -1.64 -1.59
N PRO A 72 13.43 -2.73 -0.87
CA PRO A 72 14.83 -3.08 -0.63
C PRO A 72 15.52 -3.71 -1.86
N GLY A 73 14.87 -3.75 -3.02
CA GLY A 73 15.20 -4.62 -4.14
C GLY A 73 14.60 -6.02 -3.97
N GLY A 74 14.41 -6.73 -5.08
CA GLY A 74 13.92 -8.11 -5.10
C GLY A 74 12.41 -8.27 -5.25
N TRP A 75 11.67 -7.18 -5.48
CA TRP A 75 10.29 -7.22 -5.96
C TRP A 75 10.22 -6.87 -7.46
N ASP A 76 9.32 -7.54 -8.18
CA ASP A 76 9.04 -7.21 -9.60
C ASP A 76 8.15 -5.97 -9.63
N HIS A 77 8.79 -4.80 -9.79
CA HIS A 77 8.11 -3.51 -9.93
C HIS A 77 7.57 -3.37 -11.35
N ARG A 78 6.26 -3.57 -11.50
CA ARG A 78 5.55 -3.35 -12.75
C ARG A 78 4.94 -1.97 -12.73
N ASN A 79 5.20 -1.23 -13.82
CA ASN A 79 4.66 0.09 -14.16
C ASN A 79 5.42 1.29 -13.53
N PRO A 80 6.44 1.82 -14.22
CA PRO A 80 7.15 3.03 -13.80
C PRO A 80 6.47 4.33 -14.25
N ASP A 81 5.23 4.29 -14.76
CA ASP A 81 4.50 5.51 -15.11
C ASP A 81 4.16 6.27 -13.81
N PRO A 82 4.78 7.45 -13.56
CA PRO A 82 4.61 8.19 -12.32
C PRO A 82 3.17 8.66 -12.09
N ASP A 83 2.33 8.63 -13.11
CA ASP A 83 0.96 9.16 -13.06
C ASP A 83 -0.12 8.08 -12.78
N ALA A 84 0.23 6.78 -12.78
CA ALA A 84 -0.77 5.70 -12.72
C ALA A 84 -0.81 4.96 -11.36
N SER A 85 0.21 4.16 -11.08
CA SER A 85 0.42 3.46 -9.79
C SER A 85 1.70 2.63 -9.89
N SER A 86 2.40 2.46 -8.77
CA SER A 86 3.49 1.51 -8.63
C SER A 86 2.98 0.20 -8.06
N VAL A 87 3.22 -0.90 -8.77
CA VAL A 87 2.76 -2.24 -8.37
C VAL A 87 3.96 -3.16 -8.21
N TRP A 88 4.01 -3.87 -7.09
CA TRP A 88 5.10 -4.80 -6.77
C TRP A 88 4.54 -6.20 -6.51
N ASN A 89 5.18 -7.20 -7.11
CA ASN A 89 5.01 -8.61 -6.74
C ASN A 89 6.27 -9.07 -6.01
N LYS A 90 6.10 -9.84 -4.93
CA LYS A 90 7.23 -10.47 -4.23
C LYS A 90 7.93 -11.44 -5.20
N ALA A 91 9.23 -11.23 -5.42
CA ALA A 91 10.04 -12.10 -6.29
C ALA A 91 11.20 -12.78 -5.54
N GLY A 92 11.38 -12.51 -4.24
CA GLY A 92 12.39 -13.12 -3.39
C GLY A 92 12.06 -13.01 -1.89
N ASP A 93 13.08 -13.23 -1.05
CA ASP A 93 12.90 -13.29 0.41
C ASP A 93 12.95 -11.93 1.11
N LEU A 94 13.26 -10.85 0.38
CA LEU A 94 13.36 -9.51 0.95
C LEU A 94 11.98 -8.92 1.28
N SER A 95 11.91 -8.27 2.45
CA SER A 95 10.67 -7.71 3.00
C SER A 95 10.60 -6.21 2.74
N PHE A 96 9.54 -5.77 2.05
CA PHE A 96 9.26 -4.35 1.84
C PHE A 96 8.69 -3.68 3.09
N LEU A 97 7.46 -4.02 3.45
CA LEU A 97 6.78 -3.54 4.67
C LEU A 97 6.66 -4.65 5.73
N HIS A 98 6.40 -5.86 5.30
CA HIS A 98 6.37 -7.05 6.15
C HIS A 98 6.70 -8.28 5.28
N TRP A 99 7.33 -9.31 5.85
CA TRP A 99 7.80 -10.49 5.08
C TRP A 99 6.67 -11.36 4.52
N ARG A 100 5.48 -11.27 5.12
CA ARG A 100 4.23 -11.92 4.66
C ARG A 100 3.54 -11.22 3.49
N VAL A 101 3.89 -9.96 3.18
CA VAL A 101 3.32 -9.27 2.02
C VAL A 101 3.83 -9.96 0.77
N VAL A 102 2.93 -10.28 -0.14
CA VAL A 102 3.24 -10.92 -1.43
C VAL A 102 2.95 -10.00 -2.62
N TRP A 103 2.14 -8.98 -2.41
CA TRP A 103 1.79 -7.99 -3.43
C TRP A 103 1.52 -6.63 -2.79
N ALA A 104 1.91 -5.55 -3.46
CA ALA A 104 1.65 -4.19 -3.03
C ALA A 104 1.32 -3.28 -4.23
N GLU A 105 0.47 -2.29 -4.00
CA GLU A 105 0.16 -1.21 -4.94
C GLU A 105 0.13 0.13 -4.22
N LEU A 106 0.85 1.11 -4.75
CA LEU A 106 0.83 2.50 -4.32
C LEU A 106 0.35 3.36 -5.48
N GLY A 107 -0.62 4.23 -5.25
CA GLY A 107 -1.10 5.14 -6.29
C GLY A 107 -1.81 6.37 -5.73
N PHE A 108 -2.31 7.21 -6.63
CA PHE A 108 -3.04 8.42 -6.27
C PHE A 108 -4.55 8.21 -6.38
N VAL A 109 -5.28 8.78 -5.44
CA VAL A 109 -6.74 8.95 -5.52
C VAL A 109 -7.10 10.41 -5.27
N GLU A 110 -8.04 10.92 -6.06
CA GLU A 110 -8.64 12.22 -5.78
C GLU A 110 -9.51 12.12 -4.52
N ARG A 111 -9.42 13.11 -3.62
CA ARG A 111 -10.36 13.18 -2.51
C ARG A 111 -11.79 13.30 -3.04
N PRO A 112 -12.73 12.43 -2.65
CA PRO A 112 -14.13 12.67 -2.91
C PRO A 112 -14.55 13.93 -2.13
N GLY A 113 -14.67 15.06 -2.83
CA GLY A 113 -14.99 16.36 -2.23
C GLY A 113 -14.53 17.59 -3.01
N GLU A 114 -13.57 17.46 -3.92
CA GLU A 114 -13.25 18.51 -4.90
C GLU A 114 -13.92 18.18 -6.24
N THR A 115 -15.25 18.11 -6.23
CA THR A 115 -15.98 18.33 -7.48
C THR A 115 -15.59 19.71 -7.97
N SER A 116 -14.88 19.76 -9.09
CA SER A 116 -14.69 20.98 -9.84
C SER A 116 -16.08 21.51 -10.20
N ARG A 117 -16.60 22.46 -9.40
CA ARG A 117 -17.67 23.36 -9.85
C ARG A 117 -17.07 24.15 -10.99
N GLY A 118 -17.34 23.73 -12.22
CA GLY A 118 -16.81 24.39 -13.39
C GLY A 118 -17.28 23.76 -14.69
N ARG A 119 -18.56 23.96 -15.02
CA ARG A 119 -18.98 24.53 -16.31
C ARG A 119 -20.41 25.04 -16.20
#